data_AF-A0A3A8Y0F7-F1
#
_entry.id   AF-A0A3A8Y0F7-F1
#
_cell.length_a   1.000
_cell.length_b   1.000
_cell.length_c   1.000
_cell.angle_alpha   90.00
_cell.angle_beta   90.00
_cell.angle_gamma   90.00
#
_symmetry.space_group_name_H-M   'P 1'
#
loop_
_entity.id
_entity.type
_entity.pdbx_description
1 polymer ?
#
loop_
_entity_poly.entity_id
_entity_poly.type
_entity_poly.pdbx_seq_one_letter_code
_entity_poly.pdbx_strand_id
1 'polypeptide(L)'
;LGNLKFDEYHNNDEEIGVRDAFQHKNGNAYKFFAYWFIEEDGHTHNKEINCPCMYISLEEGINKALDAQTDGDVSQYLKDYKDMEIPFIKDKQKTGEELKEYLEKLLGRKLSDVWYCIPATAESVAALNKVDEFAVSEIKPEEEYCTYRYYYDVKGFPFTDSYLNYQLKEGETASELARMSAPDNTLVGLCDSPILCRISKDGIIDLDTDNIRMEGDVYKETEKVKTPDDILGRVRKYYEKQILAKPVTITEVRIVYTGYFTDGSEGEIQPTVAPFWRVRVYDGEADGGKYFYYDVFTGEAIMEGITAMG
;
A
#
# COMPACT_ATOMS: atom_id res chain seq x y z
N LEU A 1 2.28 0.50 29.80
CA LEU A 1 3.50 0.06 29.10
C LEU A 1 4.67 0.59 29.93
N GLY A 2 5.23 -0.25 30.80
CA GLY A 2 6.30 0.16 31.73
C GLY A 2 7.67 -0.25 31.18
N ASN A 3 8.61 0.71 31.17
CA ASN A 3 10.04 0.58 30.94
C ASN A 3 10.47 -0.38 29.82
N LEU A 4 10.22 0.00 28.57
CA LEU A 4 11.03 -0.46 27.44
C LEU A 4 12.39 0.24 27.52
N LYS A 5 13.47 -0.54 27.55
CA LYS A 5 14.84 -0.04 27.40
C LYS A 5 15.18 -0.17 25.93
N PHE A 6 15.22 0.96 25.23
CA PHE A 6 15.69 1.00 23.86
C PHE A 6 17.22 0.91 23.88
N ASP A 7 17.76 -0.15 23.30
CA ASP A 7 19.18 -0.20 22.96
C ASP A 7 19.33 0.47 21.58
N GLU A 8 20.03 1.61 21.53
CA GLU A 8 20.44 2.23 20.27
C GLU A 8 21.40 1.28 19.55
N TYR A 9 21.04 0.85 18.34
CA TYR A 9 21.85 -0.03 17.52
C TYR A 9 22.28 0.71 16.25
N HIS A 10 23.59 0.79 16.02
CA HIS A 10 24.17 1.26 14.77
C HIS A 10 24.73 0.05 14.03
N ASN A 11 24.15 -0.32 12.89
CA ASN A 11 24.72 -1.32 12.01
C ASN A 11 25.11 -0.66 10.70
N ASN A 12 26.40 -0.44 10.53
CA ASN A 12 27.01 0.28 9.41
C ASN A 12 26.50 1.74 9.31
N ASP A 13 27.29 2.62 8.68
CA ASP A 13 27.08 4.07 8.70
C ASP A 13 25.79 4.59 7.99
N GLU A 14 24.80 3.72 7.70
CA GLU A 14 23.65 3.99 6.81
C GLU A 14 22.26 3.63 7.38
N GLU A 15 22.15 3.01 8.56
CA GLU A 15 20.88 2.73 9.25
C GLU A 15 20.83 3.43 10.63
N ILE A 16 19.83 4.30 10.85
CA ILE A 16 19.53 4.89 12.16
C ILE A 16 18.23 4.27 12.66
N GLY A 17 18.31 3.35 13.62
CA GLY A 17 17.12 2.65 14.09
C GLY A 17 17.17 2.18 15.53
N VAL A 18 15.98 1.85 16.03
CA VAL A 18 15.72 1.19 17.30
C VAL A 18 15.18 -0.19 17.00
N ARG A 19 15.80 -1.21 17.59
CA ARG A 19 15.35 -2.59 17.49
C ARG A 19 15.21 -3.13 18.90
N ASP A 20 14.11 -3.83 19.17
CA ASP A 20 13.89 -4.46 20.49
C ASP A 20 13.08 -5.75 20.31
N ALA A 21 13.19 -6.66 21.26
CA ALA A 21 12.38 -7.86 21.34
C ALA A 21 11.66 -7.87 22.68
N PHE A 22 10.33 -8.01 22.65
CA PHE A 22 9.53 -7.96 23.87
C PHE A 22 8.50 -9.08 23.90
N GLN A 23 8.18 -9.53 25.11
CA GLN A 23 7.20 -10.59 25.31
C GLN A 23 5.85 -9.96 25.69
N HIS A 24 4.81 -10.27 24.92
CA HIS A 24 3.45 -9.84 25.24
C HIS A 24 2.89 -10.64 26.44
N LYS A 25 1.81 -10.13 27.06
CA LYS A 25 1.19 -10.74 28.25
C LYS A 25 0.65 -12.16 28.02
N ASN A 26 0.41 -12.53 26.76
CA ASN A 26 -0.01 -13.88 26.36
C ASN A 26 1.18 -14.86 26.20
N GLY A 27 2.43 -14.41 26.42
CA GLY A 27 3.63 -15.22 26.32
C GLY A 27 4.30 -15.21 24.95
N ASN A 28 3.67 -14.62 23.92
CA ASN A 28 4.25 -14.54 22.58
C ASN A 28 5.39 -13.53 22.53
N ALA A 29 6.45 -13.87 21.81
CA ALA A 29 7.56 -12.97 21.53
C ALA A 29 7.24 -12.11 20.30
N TYR A 30 7.52 -10.82 20.40
CA TYR A 30 7.39 -9.83 19.35
C TYR A 30 8.75 -9.19 19.08
N LYS A 31 8.98 -8.85 17.82
CA LYS A 31 10.09 -7.99 17.40
C LYS A 31 9.55 -6.61 17.09
N PHE A 32 10.28 -5.59 17.53
CA PHE A 32 10.06 -4.20 17.21
C PHE A 32 11.24 -3.70 16.37
N PHE A 33 10.92 -3.02 15.28
CA PHE A 33 11.89 -2.31 14.47
C PHE A 33 11.32 -0.92 14.16
N ALA A 34 12.08 0.13 14.43
CA ALA A 34 11.80 1.45 13.90
C ALA A 34 13.10 2.03 13.36
N TYR A 35 13.19 2.25 12.05
CA TYR A 35 14.45 2.64 11.43
C TYR A 35 14.27 3.65 10.31
N TRP A 36 15.32 4.43 10.12
CA TRP A 36 15.58 5.30 8.97
C TRP A 36 16.75 4.65 8.22
N PHE A 37 16.61 4.49 6.92
CA PHE A 37 17.70 3.93 6.13
C PHE A 37 17.82 4.62 4.79
N ILE A 38 19.07 4.72 4.35
CA ILE A 38 19.41 5.03 2.98
C ILE A 38 19.84 3.70 2.37
N GLU A 39 19.00 3.09 1.51
CA GLU A 39 19.37 1.83 0.86
C GLU A 39 20.08 2.13 -0.46
N GLU A 40 21.19 1.45 -0.73
CA GLU A 40 21.62 1.26 -2.12
C GLU A 40 20.74 0.16 -2.72
N ASP A 41 19.78 0.52 -3.57
CA ASP A 41 18.97 -0.48 -4.29
C ASP A 41 19.92 -1.42 -5.05
N GLY A 42 19.89 -2.70 -4.65
CA GLY A 42 20.76 -3.75 -5.18
C GLY A 42 20.59 -4.00 -6.68
N HIS A 43 19.53 -3.45 -7.29
CA HIS A 43 19.29 -3.50 -8.73
C HIS A 43 19.82 -2.28 -9.49
N THR A 44 19.89 -1.09 -8.87
CA THR A 44 20.21 0.17 -9.56
C THR A 44 21.46 0.90 -9.06
N HIS A 45 22.07 0.46 -7.96
CA HIS A 45 23.20 1.15 -7.28
C HIS A 45 22.88 2.59 -6.86
N ASN A 46 21.59 2.93 -6.71
CA ASN A 46 21.14 4.26 -6.29
C ASN A 46 20.85 4.28 -4.80
N LYS A 47 21.16 5.41 -4.15
CA LYS A 47 20.82 5.65 -2.75
C LYS A 47 19.39 6.16 -2.62
N GLU A 48 18.47 5.30 -2.22
CA GLU A 48 17.09 5.67 -1.89
C GLU A 48 17.00 6.12 -0.44
N ILE A 49 16.50 7.34 -0.20
CA ILE A 49 16.17 7.80 1.15
C ILE A 49 14.76 7.32 1.45
N ASN A 50 14.64 6.31 2.30
CA ASN A 50 13.33 5.77 2.68
C ASN A 50 12.70 6.57 3.84
N CYS A 51 11.37 6.65 3.83
CA CYS A 51 10.60 7.12 4.97
C CYS A 51 10.92 6.29 6.22
N PRO A 52 10.77 6.83 7.44
CA PRO A 52 10.92 6.02 8.64
C PRO A 52 9.85 4.95 8.68
N CYS A 53 10.28 3.70 8.80
CA CYS A 53 9.42 2.55 8.88
C CYS A 53 9.32 2.08 10.34
N MET A 54 8.15 1.58 10.74
CA MET A 54 7.93 0.94 12.02
C MET A 54 7.24 -0.40 11.82
N TYR A 55 7.85 -1.44 12.36
CA TYR A 55 7.37 -2.82 12.33
C TYR A 55 7.25 -3.35 13.75
N ILE A 56 6.12 -4.01 14.04
CA ILE A 56 5.88 -4.76 15.26
C ILE A 56 5.28 -6.09 14.87
N SER A 57 6.04 -7.18 14.95
CA SER A 57 5.60 -8.48 14.42
C SER A 57 5.89 -9.62 15.39
N LEU A 58 5.15 -10.72 15.27
CA LEU A 58 5.55 -11.99 15.90
C LEU A 58 6.89 -12.47 15.34
N GLU A 59 7.65 -13.23 16.13
CA GLU A 59 8.85 -13.89 15.60
C GLU A 59 8.49 -14.88 14.48
N GLU A 60 9.34 -14.93 13.45
CA GLU A 60 9.23 -15.87 12.32
C GLU A 60 9.06 -17.32 12.80
N GLY A 61 8.17 -18.06 12.15
CA GLY A 61 7.84 -19.43 12.49
C GLY A 61 6.76 -19.57 13.57
N ILE A 62 6.32 -18.47 14.20
CA ILE A 62 5.18 -18.48 15.14
C ILE A 62 3.85 -18.59 14.38
N ASN A 63 3.72 -17.93 13.23
CA ASN A 63 2.52 -18.01 12.39
C ASN A 63 2.89 -18.15 10.92
N LYS A 64 2.73 -19.36 10.37
CA LYS A 64 3.13 -19.67 8.99
C LYS A 64 2.32 -18.94 7.93
N ALA A 65 1.04 -18.67 8.18
CA ALA A 65 0.20 -17.94 7.24
C ALA A 65 0.58 -16.46 7.17
N LEU A 66 1.08 -15.91 8.28
CA LEU A 66 1.66 -14.58 8.31
C LEU A 66 3.01 -14.56 7.58
N ASP A 67 3.89 -15.51 7.87
CA ASP A 67 5.20 -15.64 7.22
C ASP A 67 5.08 -15.79 5.69
N ALA A 68 4.01 -16.43 5.22
CA ALA A 68 3.70 -16.63 3.81
C ALA A 68 2.88 -15.50 3.17
N GLN A 69 2.59 -14.40 3.89
CA GLN A 69 1.82 -13.24 3.39
C GLN A 69 0.48 -13.61 2.73
N THR A 70 -0.24 -14.58 3.30
CA THR A 70 -1.50 -15.10 2.74
C THR A 70 -2.55 -14.00 2.50
N ASP A 71 -2.57 -12.95 3.31
CA ASP A 71 -3.43 -11.78 3.09
C ASP A 71 -3.13 -11.05 1.77
N GLY A 72 -1.86 -10.95 1.36
CA GLY A 72 -1.44 -10.44 0.07
C GLY A 72 -2.15 -11.18 -1.07
N ASP A 73 -2.00 -12.50 -1.09
CA ASP A 73 -2.62 -13.40 -2.08
C ASP A 73 -4.14 -13.26 -2.09
N VAL A 74 -4.78 -13.28 -0.92
CA VAL A 74 -6.24 -13.11 -0.81
C VAL A 74 -6.69 -11.79 -1.45
N SER A 75 -5.98 -10.70 -1.20
CA SER A 75 -6.33 -9.37 -1.73
C SER A 75 -6.11 -9.23 -3.24
N GLN A 76 -5.19 -10.03 -3.78
CA GLN A 76 -4.81 -10.03 -5.19
C GLN A 76 -5.74 -10.92 -6.02
N TYR A 77 -5.96 -12.16 -5.58
CA TYR A 77 -6.60 -13.20 -6.39
C TYR A 77 -8.10 -13.39 -6.11
N LEU A 78 -8.59 -13.03 -4.92
CA LEU A 78 -9.99 -13.20 -4.57
C LEU A 78 -10.76 -11.87 -4.71
N LYS A 79 -11.88 -11.88 -5.42
CA LYS A 79 -12.68 -10.65 -5.64
C LYS A 79 -13.71 -10.38 -4.53
N ASP A 80 -14.09 -11.44 -3.84
CA ASP A 80 -15.20 -11.56 -2.89
C ASP A 80 -14.71 -11.73 -1.44
N TYR A 81 -13.40 -11.57 -1.19
CA TYR A 81 -12.83 -11.67 0.17
C TYR A 81 -13.51 -10.72 1.18
N LYS A 82 -14.07 -9.60 0.70
CA LYS A 82 -14.76 -8.60 1.53
C LYS A 82 -15.98 -9.20 2.23
N ASP A 83 -16.63 -10.18 1.58
CA ASP A 83 -17.85 -10.82 2.05
C ASP A 83 -17.57 -12.06 2.93
N MET A 84 -16.33 -12.59 2.93
CA MET A 84 -15.95 -13.80 3.67
C MET A 84 -16.07 -13.62 5.19
N GLU A 85 -16.50 -14.65 5.90
CA GLU A 85 -16.61 -14.58 7.36
C GLU A 85 -15.22 -14.65 8.04
N ILE A 86 -15.11 -13.99 9.19
CA ILE A 86 -13.89 -14.03 10.02
C ILE A 86 -14.31 -14.55 11.39
N PRO A 87 -14.05 -15.82 11.72
CA PRO A 87 -14.65 -16.50 12.87
C PRO A 87 -14.46 -15.79 14.22
N PHE A 88 -13.36 -15.06 14.38
CA PHE A 88 -13.00 -14.37 15.63
C PHE A 88 -13.34 -12.86 15.63
N ILE A 89 -13.92 -12.32 14.55
CA ILE A 89 -14.36 -10.92 14.47
C ILE A 89 -15.87 -10.87 14.31
N LYS A 90 -16.57 -10.36 15.34
CA LYS A 90 -18.04 -10.24 15.34
C LYS A 90 -18.56 -9.10 14.48
N ASP A 91 -17.84 -7.99 14.44
CA ASP A 91 -18.23 -6.78 13.73
C ASP A 91 -16.98 -6.17 13.08
N LYS A 92 -16.81 -6.46 11.78
CA LYS A 92 -15.62 -6.02 11.02
C LYS A 92 -15.49 -4.51 11.01
N GLN A 93 -16.62 -3.79 10.89
CA GLN A 93 -16.64 -2.33 10.79
C GLN A 93 -16.22 -1.72 12.11
N LYS A 94 -16.84 -2.15 13.21
CA LYS A 94 -16.51 -1.63 14.54
C LYS A 94 -15.06 -1.92 14.90
N THR A 95 -14.57 -3.14 14.69
CA THR A 95 -13.15 -3.48 14.91
C THR A 95 -12.23 -2.61 14.05
N GLY A 96 -12.59 -2.38 12.79
CA GLY A 96 -11.83 -1.53 11.89
C GLY A 96 -11.74 -0.07 12.34
N GLU A 97 -12.83 0.51 12.83
CA GLU A 97 -12.83 1.88 13.37
C GLU A 97 -12.05 1.98 14.71
N GLU A 98 -12.20 1.00 15.60
CA GLU A 98 -11.46 0.97 16.87
C GLU A 98 -9.94 0.89 16.65
N LEU A 99 -9.50 0.04 15.70
CA LEU A 99 -8.11 -0.06 15.28
C LEU A 99 -7.63 1.23 14.61
N LYS A 100 -8.44 1.83 13.74
CA LYS A 100 -8.13 3.11 13.10
C LYS A 100 -7.88 4.20 14.15
N GLU A 101 -8.77 4.37 15.11
CA GLU A 101 -8.60 5.36 16.19
C GLU A 101 -7.35 5.10 17.04
N TYR A 102 -7.01 3.83 17.27
CA TYR A 102 -5.78 3.45 17.96
C TYR A 102 -4.54 3.83 17.15
N LEU A 103 -4.53 3.51 15.85
CA LEU A 103 -3.42 3.81 14.94
C LEU A 103 -3.26 5.32 14.73
N GLU A 104 -4.34 6.09 14.60
CA GLU A 104 -4.27 7.56 14.49
C GLU A 104 -3.61 8.19 15.73
N LYS A 105 -3.89 7.65 16.93
CA LYS A 105 -3.23 8.08 18.17
C LYS A 105 -1.77 7.67 18.22
N LEU A 106 -1.44 6.46 17.76
CA LEU A 106 -0.08 5.92 17.73
C LEU A 106 0.80 6.69 16.74
N LEU A 107 0.30 6.91 15.54
CA LEU A 107 1.02 7.55 14.42
C LEU A 107 0.95 9.08 14.49
N GLY A 108 0.04 9.64 15.28
CA GLY A 108 -0.16 11.08 15.41
C GLY A 108 -0.75 11.72 14.16
N ARG A 109 -1.40 10.95 13.29
CA ARG A 109 -1.84 11.38 11.97
C ARG A 109 -3.17 10.72 11.60
N LYS A 110 -4.01 11.45 10.87
CA LYS A 110 -5.34 10.98 10.44
C LYS A 110 -5.20 9.89 9.37
N LEU A 111 -6.05 8.87 9.47
CA LEU A 111 -6.18 7.80 8.48
C LEU A 111 -7.47 7.99 7.67
N SER A 112 -7.43 7.50 6.43
CA SER A 112 -8.56 7.52 5.52
C SER A 112 -9.75 6.72 6.07
N ASP A 113 -10.97 7.14 5.73
CA ASP A 113 -12.19 6.37 5.98
C ASP A 113 -12.29 5.15 5.04
N VAL A 114 -11.40 5.08 4.05
CA VAL A 114 -11.26 3.95 3.14
C VAL A 114 -10.19 3.01 3.69
N TRP A 115 -10.60 1.81 4.07
CA TRP A 115 -9.73 0.72 4.53
C TRP A 115 -10.30 -0.64 4.08
N TYR A 116 -9.51 -1.70 4.21
CA TYR A 116 -9.92 -3.07 3.84
C TYR A 116 -9.64 -4.04 4.99
N CYS A 117 -10.52 -5.01 5.23
CA CYS A 117 -10.22 -6.20 6.05
C CYS A 117 -10.07 -7.40 5.13
N ILE A 118 -8.88 -7.99 5.17
CA ILE A 118 -8.43 -9.05 4.28
C ILE A 118 -8.25 -10.32 5.13
N PRO A 119 -9.09 -11.35 4.94
CA PRO A 119 -9.09 -12.54 5.78
C PRO A 119 -8.05 -13.56 5.34
N ALA A 120 -7.19 -14.01 6.26
CA ALA A 120 -6.40 -15.24 6.14
C ALA A 120 -7.04 -16.30 7.06
N THR A 121 -8.00 -17.05 6.52
CA THR A 121 -8.80 -18.06 7.21
C THR A 121 -8.80 -19.37 6.43
N ALA A 122 -9.27 -20.46 7.04
CA ALA A 122 -9.42 -21.73 6.33
C ALA A 122 -10.29 -21.61 5.06
N GLU A 123 -11.31 -20.75 5.11
CA GLU A 123 -12.16 -20.46 3.95
C GLU A 123 -11.40 -19.73 2.83
N SER A 124 -10.65 -18.67 3.16
CA SER A 124 -9.94 -17.89 2.15
C SER A 124 -8.79 -18.67 1.51
N VAL A 125 -8.05 -19.47 2.29
CA VAL A 125 -7.02 -20.39 1.76
C VAL A 125 -7.63 -21.44 0.84
N ALA A 126 -8.77 -22.04 1.21
CA ALA A 126 -9.46 -22.99 0.36
C ALA A 126 -10.02 -22.36 -0.93
N ALA A 127 -10.36 -21.07 -0.90
CA ALA A 127 -10.76 -20.31 -2.08
C ALA A 127 -9.56 -19.98 -2.97
N LEU A 128 -8.44 -19.56 -2.38
CA LEU A 128 -7.17 -19.32 -3.08
C LEU A 128 -6.71 -20.58 -3.83
N ASN A 129 -6.68 -21.74 -3.17
CA ASN A 129 -6.23 -23.01 -3.76
C ASN A 129 -7.05 -23.49 -4.97
N LYS A 130 -8.21 -22.87 -5.26
CA LYS A 130 -9.00 -23.14 -6.48
C LYS A 130 -8.54 -22.30 -7.67
N VAL A 131 -7.79 -21.24 -7.42
CA VAL A 131 -7.29 -20.29 -8.41
C VAL A 131 -5.83 -20.59 -8.75
N ASP A 132 -4.99 -20.86 -7.75
CA ASP A 132 -3.57 -21.23 -7.92
C ASP A 132 -3.05 -22.05 -6.73
N GLU A 133 -1.88 -22.69 -6.86
CA GLU A 133 -1.21 -23.39 -5.75
C GLU A 133 -0.33 -22.40 -4.98
N PHE A 134 -0.73 -22.08 -3.74
CA PHE A 134 -0.04 -21.12 -2.88
C PHE A 134 0.87 -21.80 -1.85
N ALA A 135 1.76 -21.02 -1.24
CA ALA A 135 2.73 -21.51 -0.26
C ALA A 135 2.09 -22.19 0.98
N VAL A 136 0.84 -21.82 1.29
CA VAL A 136 0.07 -22.38 2.41
C VAL A 136 -1.08 -23.24 1.88
N SER A 137 -0.94 -24.56 2.00
CA SER A 137 -1.98 -25.50 1.57
C SER A 137 -3.16 -25.59 2.55
N GLU A 138 -2.89 -25.41 3.85
CA GLU A 138 -3.88 -25.41 4.93
C GLU A 138 -3.45 -24.43 6.02
N ILE A 139 -4.43 -23.79 6.67
CA ILE A 139 -4.22 -22.88 7.80
C ILE A 139 -4.97 -23.41 9.02
N LYS A 140 -4.33 -23.41 10.19
CA LYS A 140 -4.96 -23.86 11.43
C LYS A 140 -5.73 -22.72 12.12
N PRO A 141 -6.74 -23.01 12.96
CA PRO A 141 -7.50 -21.99 13.68
C PRO A 141 -6.66 -21.02 14.54
N GLU A 142 -5.50 -21.44 15.02
CA GLU A 142 -4.54 -20.59 15.74
C GLU A 142 -3.65 -19.72 14.84
N GLU A 143 -3.54 -20.06 13.56
CA GLU A 143 -2.79 -19.31 12.55
C GLU A 143 -3.68 -18.31 11.81
N GLU A 144 -5.02 -18.40 11.92
CA GLU A 144 -5.94 -17.47 11.27
C GLU A 144 -5.78 -16.01 11.75
N TYR A 145 -5.84 -15.08 10.81
CA TYR A 145 -5.78 -13.63 11.06
C TYR A 145 -6.60 -12.83 10.04
N CYS A 146 -6.94 -11.57 10.36
CA CYS A 146 -7.35 -10.57 9.35
C CYS A 146 -6.34 -9.43 9.34
N THR A 147 -5.96 -9.02 8.14
CA THR A 147 -5.23 -7.77 7.91
C THR A 147 -6.21 -6.63 7.69
N TYR A 148 -6.19 -5.66 8.59
CA TYR A 148 -6.78 -4.35 8.38
C TYR A 148 -5.75 -3.45 7.68
N ARG A 149 -6.01 -3.15 6.41
CA ARG A 149 -5.18 -2.31 5.54
C ARG A 149 -5.72 -0.87 5.56
N TYR A 150 -4.97 0.04 6.16
CA TYR A 150 -5.28 1.47 6.24
C TYR A 150 -4.35 2.30 5.35
N TYR A 151 -4.74 3.56 5.16
CA TYR A 151 -4.00 4.54 4.37
C TYR A 151 -4.03 5.88 5.10
N TYR A 152 -2.98 6.68 4.97
CA TYR A 152 -2.99 8.04 5.47
C TYR A 152 -4.06 8.89 4.76
N ASP A 153 -4.68 9.79 5.51
CA ASP A 153 -5.61 10.77 4.96
C ASP A 153 -4.85 11.93 4.32
N VAL A 154 -5.15 12.19 3.06
CA VAL A 154 -4.74 13.38 2.33
C VAL A 154 -6.00 14.07 1.83
N LYS A 155 -6.41 15.12 2.55
CA LYS A 155 -7.60 15.94 2.22
C LYS A 155 -8.87 15.10 2.06
N GLY A 156 -9.04 14.06 2.88
CA GLY A 156 -10.21 13.16 2.83
C GLY A 156 -10.10 11.99 1.86
N PHE A 157 -8.95 11.78 1.23
CA PHE A 157 -8.70 10.69 0.30
C PHE A 157 -7.50 9.84 0.76
N PRO A 158 -7.47 8.53 0.43
CA PRO A 158 -6.34 7.68 0.81
C PRO A 158 -5.08 8.06 0.02
N PHE A 159 -3.94 8.15 0.71
CA PHE A 159 -2.63 8.07 0.06
C PHE A 159 -2.29 6.61 -0.23
N THR A 160 -2.04 6.25 -1.48
CA THR A 160 -1.86 4.87 -1.91
C THR A 160 -0.59 4.71 -2.71
N ASP A 161 0.17 3.66 -2.43
CA ASP A 161 1.23 3.24 -3.33
C ASP A 161 0.67 2.89 -4.71
N SER A 162 1.19 3.57 -5.72
CA SER A 162 0.78 3.41 -7.11
C SER A 162 1.98 3.32 -8.08
N TYR A 163 3.21 3.39 -7.57
CA TYR A 163 4.46 3.41 -8.35
C TYR A 163 4.37 4.25 -9.65
N LEU A 164 3.89 5.49 -9.56
CA LEU A 164 3.72 6.35 -10.73
C LEU A 164 5.03 7.00 -11.13
N ASN A 165 5.50 6.68 -12.35
CA ASN A 165 6.73 7.22 -12.90
C ASN A 165 6.47 8.43 -13.81
N TYR A 166 7.45 9.33 -13.89
CA TYR A 166 7.45 10.47 -14.81
C TYR A 166 8.61 10.37 -15.79
N GLN A 167 8.31 10.38 -17.09
CA GLN A 167 9.34 10.43 -18.12
C GLN A 167 9.69 11.88 -18.45
N LEU A 168 10.90 12.32 -18.11
CA LEU A 168 11.43 13.61 -18.52
C LEU A 168 11.45 13.73 -20.04
N LYS A 169 10.86 14.82 -20.54
CA LYS A 169 10.89 15.19 -21.95
C LYS A 169 12.15 15.99 -22.27
N GLU A 170 12.45 16.10 -23.56
CA GLU A 170 13.57 16.90 -24.03
C GLU A 170 13.44 18.36 -23.56
N GLY A 171 14.48 18.87 -22.89
CA GLY A 171 14.53 20.24 -22.37
C GLY A 171 13.93 20.44 -20.97
N GLU A 172 13.22 19.45 -20.42
CA GLU A 172 12.79 19.51 -19.02
C GLU A 172 14.00 19.29 -18.07
N THR A 173 13.94 19.93 -16.90
CA THR A 173 14.93 19.76 -15.83
C THR A 173 14.21 19.31 -14.57
N ALA A 174 14.93 18.62 -13.69
CA ALA A 174 14.38 18.07 -12.45
C ALA A 174 15.35 18.35 -11.32
N SER A 175 14.80 18.67 -10.14
CA SER A 175 15.56 18.91 -8.92
C SER A 175 16.45 17.72 -8.56
N GLU A 176 17.49 18.00 -7.78
CA GLU A 176 18.36 16.97 -7.22
C GLU A 176 17.56 15.90 -6.48
N LEU A 177 16.58 16.31 -5.66
CA LEU A 177 15.71 15.41 -4.90
C LEU A 177 14.87 14.50 -5.81
N ALA A 178 14.26 15.04 -6.88
CA ALA A 178 13.52 14.22 -7.84
C ALA A 178 14.43 13.19 -8.53
N ARG A 179 15.68 13.58 -8.83
CA ARG A 179 16.68 12.71 -9.47
C ARG A 179 17.28 11.66 -8.53
N MET A 180 17.11 11.78 -7.21
CA MET A 180 17.54 10.72 -6.28
C MET A 180 16.80 9.39 -6.52
N SER A 181 15.60 9.46 -7.11
CA SER A 181 14.73 8.33 -7.37
C SER A 181 15.10 7.47 -8.59
N ALA A 182 16.09 7.87 -9.40
CA ALA A 182 16.47 7.10 -10.60
C ALA A 182 17.82 7.49 -11.23
N PRO A 183 18.48 6.59 -11.99
CA PRO A 183 19.72 6.89 -12.70
C PRO A 183 19.52 7.47 -14.12
N ASP A 184 18.29 7.45 -14.65
CA ASP A 184 17.92 7.82 -16.03
C ASP A 184 16.92 8.99 -16.09
N ASN A 185 16.41 9.33 -17.28
CA ASN A 185 15.34 10.33 -17.51
C ASN A 185 13.96 9.93 -16.96
N THR A 186 13.84 8.85 -16.18
CA THR A 186 12.57 8.35 -15.63
C THR A 186 12.57 8.54 -14.13
N LEU A 187 11.79 9.49 -13.63
CA LEU A 187 11.67 9.76 -12.21
C LEU A 187 10.68 8.79 -11.57
N VAL A 188 11.01 8.24 -10.41
CA VAL A 188 10.15 7.30 -9.67
C VAL A 188 9.45 8.08 -8.55
N GLY A 189 8.12 8.09 -8.59
CA GLY A 189 7.32 8.78 -7.57
C GLY A 189 7.44 8.12 -6.21
N LEU A 190 7.33 8.91 -5.14
CA LEU A 190 7.32 8.39 -3.77
C LEU A 190 6.18 7.37 -3.58
N CYS A 191 6.54 6.18 -3.13
CA CYS A 191 5.64 5.14 -2.67
C CYS A 191 5.66 5.07 -1.14
N ASP A 192 4.49 4.90 -0.53
CA ASP A 192 4.41 4.50 0.87
C ASP A 192 3.49 3.29 0.97
N SER A 193 3.97 2.29 1.70
CA SER A 193 3.21 1.09 1.94
C SER A 193 1.93 1.43 2.72
N PRO A 194 0.83 0.73 2.45
CA PRO A 194 -0.33 0.84 3.33
C PRO A 194 0.05 0.44 4.76
N ILE A 195 -0.68 0.97 5.74
CA ILE A 195 -0.54 0.53 7.13
C ILE A 195 -1.25 -0.82 7.25
N LEU A 196 -0.51 -1.88 7.59
CA LEU A 196 -1.05 -3.22 7.75
C LEU A 196 -1.13 -3.54 9.23
N CYS A 197 -2.34 -3.59 9.78
CA CYS A 197 -2.58 -4.06 11.14
C CYS A 197 -3.22 -5.43 11.08
N ARG A 198 -2.45 -6.47 11.44
CA ARG A 198 -2.88 -7.86 11.36
C ARG A 198 -3.29 -8.34 12.74
N ILE A 199 -4.50 -8.87 12.84
CA ILE A 199 -5.08 -9.31 14.11
C ILE A 199 -5.52 -10.77 14.05
N SER A 200 -5.28 -11.51 15.13
CA SER A 200 -5.86 -12.83 15.39
C SER A 200 -6.93 -12.75 16.48
N LYS A 201 -7.47 -13.90 16.89
CA LYS A 201 -8.34 -14.01 18.07
C LYS A 201 -7.72 -13.49 19.36
N ASP A 202 -6.39 -13.45 19.43
CA ASP A 202 -5.61 -13.09 20.62
C ASP A 202 -5.15 -11.62 20.62
N GLY A 203 -5.48 -10.85 19.57
CA GLY A 203 -5.14 -9.44 19.41
C GLY A 203 -4.24 -9.15 18.21
N ILE A 204 -3.52 -8.02 18.25
CA ILE A 204 -2.58 -7.62 17.19
C ILE A 204 -1.41 -8.60 17.17
N ILE A 205 -1.18 -9.22 16.03
CA ILE A 205 -0.05 -10.13 15.79
C ILE A 205 1.03 -9.48 14.94
N ASP A 206 0.66 -8.46 14.15
CA ASP A 206 1.60 -7.73 13.32
C ASP A 206 1.09 -6.31 13.03
N LEU A 207 2.00 -5.35 12.96
CA LEU A 207 1.78 -3.97 12.57
C LEU A 207 2.95 -3.51 11.71
N ASP A 208 2.64 -3.13 10.48
CA ASP A 208 3.57 -2.59 9.49
C ASP A 208 3.10 -1.19 9.08
N THR A 209 3.99 -0.21 9.14
CA THR A 209 3.66 1.17 8.79
C THR A 209 4.91 1.96 8.41
N ASP A 210 4.77 2.74 7.34
CA ASP A 210 5.69 3.82 6.97
C ASP A 210 5.16 5.14 7.52
N ASN A 211 6.01 6.13 7.82
CA ASN A 211 5.55 7.47 8.17
C ASN A 211 5.88 8.48 7.07
N ILE A 212 4.86 8.89 6.33
CA ILE A 212 5.02 9.94 5.32
C ILE A 212 5.22 11.28 6.01
N ARG A 213 6.32 11.96 5.70
CA ARG A 213 6.45 13.40 5.92
C ARG A 213 5.77 14.15 4.79
N MET A 214 4.48 14.46 4.93
CA MET A 214 3.86 15.49 4.09
C MET A 214 4.06 16.87 4.71
N GLU A 215 5.27 17.40 4.56
CA GLU A 215 5.58 18.79 4.86
C GLU A 215 5.86 19.50 3.53
N GLY A 216 4.97 20.41 3.14
CA GLY A 216 5.10 21.16 1.90
C GLY A 216 3.94 22.12 1.73
N ASP A 217 4.20 23.23 1.06
CA ASP A 217 3.16 24.17 0.67
C ASP A 217 2.28 23.57 -0.42
N VAL A 218 1.05 24.08 -0.53
CA VAL A 218 0.14 23.69 -1.60
C VAL A 218 0.75 24.08 -2.94
N TYR A 219 1.11 23.08 -3.75
CA TYR A 219 1.69 23.28 -5.08
C TYR A 219 0.68 23.90 -6.06
N LYS A 220 -0.57 23.41 -6.07
CA LYS A 220 -1.63 23.88 -6.96
C LYS A 220 -2.96 24.05 -6.23
N GLU A 221 -3.66 25.14 -6.53
CA GLU A 221 -5.00 25.40 -6.00
C GLU A 221 -6.02 24.37 -6.47
N THR A 222 -7.14 24.27 -5.74
CA THR A 222 -8.18 23.28 -6.07
C THR A 222 -8.87 23.62 -7.39
N GLU A 223 -8.86 22.68 -8.33
CA GLU A 223 -9.53 22.79 -9.62
C GLU A 223 -10.74 21.83 -9.73
N LYS A 224 -11.56 22.03 -10.76
CA LYS A 224 -12.69 21.14 -11.05
C LYS A 224 -12.18 19.79 -11.54
N VAL A 225 -12.44 18.74 -10.76
CA VAL A 225 -12.12 17.36 -11.15
C VAL A 225 -13.01 16.84 -12.29
N LYS A 226 -12.46 15.94 -13.11
CA LYS A 226 -13.20 15.12 -14.06
C LYS A 226 -14.18 14.20 -13.34
N THR A 227 -15.29 13.90 -13.99
CA THR A 227 -16.33 13.04 -13.41
C THR A 227 -15.95 11.56 -13.53
N PRO A 228 -16.50 10.67 -12.69
CA PRO A 228 -16.34 9.23 -12.86
C PRO A 228 -16.73 8.74 -14.27
N ASP A 229 -17.78 9.31 -14.88
CA ASP A 229 -18.24 8.93 -16.22
C ASP A 229 -17.21 9.28 -17.30
N ASP A 230 -16.53 10.44 -17.18
CA ASP A 230 -15.46 10.83 -18.09
C ASP A 230 -14.33 9.79 -18.08
N ILE A 231 -13.95 9.33 -16.89
CA ILE A 231 -12.87 8.37 -16.68
C ILE A 231 -13.28 6.96 -17.13
N LEU A 232 -14.48 6.51 -16.77
CA LEU A 232 -15.01 5.22 -17.22
C LEU A 232 -15.15 5.14 -18.74
N GLY A 233 -15.47 6.26 -19.40
CA GLY A 233 -15.45 6.36 -20.85
C GLY A 233 -14.06 6.09 -21.46
N ARG A 234 -12.97 6.47 -20.78
CA ARG A 234 -11.59 6.19 -21.21
C ARG A 234 -11.23 4.72 -21.03
N VAL A 235 -11.53 4.14 -19.87
CA VAL A 235 -11.31 2.71 -19.61
C VAL A 235 -12.07 1.84 -20.61
N ARG A 236 -13.30 2.21 -20.97
CA ARG A 236 -14.06 1.52 -22.03
C ARG A 236 -13.33 1.57 -23.37
N LYS A 237 -12.85 2.74 -23.80
CA LYS A 237 -12.11 2.91 -25.06
C LYS A 237 -10.79 2.12 -25.10
N TYR A 238 -10.15 1.91 -23.95
CA TYR A 238 -8.97 1.06 -23.85
C TYR A 238 -9.29 -0.39 -24.24
N TYR A 239 -10.40 -0.94 -23.71
CA TYR A 239 -10.83 -2.32 -23.99
C TYR A 239 -11.53 -2.49 -25.33
N GLU A 240 -12.16 -1.47 -25.91
CA GLU A 240 -12.75 -1.52 -27.26
C GLU A 240 -11.74 -1.91 -28.35
N LYS A 241 -10.44 -1.71 -28.10
CA LYS A 241 -9.35 -2.07 -29.02
C LYS A 241 -8.86 -3.52 -28.87
N GLN A 242 -9.37 -4.25 -27.88
CA GLN A 242 -8.87 -5.57 -27.49
C GLN A 242 -9.86 -6.68 -27.79
N ILE A 243 -9.35 -7.88 -28.06
CA ILE A 243 -10.18 -9.09 -28.15
C ILE A 243 -10.39 -9.60 -26.72
N LEU A 244 -11.63 -9.49 -26.22
CA LEU A 244 -11.99 -9.94 -24.87
C LEU A 244 -12.49 -11.38 -24.92
N ALA A 245 -11.74 -12.31 -24.30
CA ALA A 245 -12.15 -13.70 -24.16
C ALA A 245 -13.02 -13.94 -22.91
N LYS A 246 -12.94 -13.05 -21.92
CA LYS A 246 -13.64 -13.13 -20.63
C LYS A 246 -14.34 -11.80 -20.30
N PRO A 247 -15.37 -11.81 -19.43
CA PRO A 247 -16.00 -10.57 -18.97
C PRO A 247 -15.02 -9.66 -18.24
N VAL A 248 -15.10 -8.36 -18.52
CA VAL A 248 -14.34 -7.31 -17.84
C VAL A 248 -15.24 -6.65 -16.79
N THR A 249 -14.80 -6.67 -15.53
CA THR A 249 -15.56 -6.12 -14.40
C THR A 249 -14.78 -4.99 -13.75
N ILE A 250 -15.36 -3.79 -13.66
CA ILE A 250 -14.80 -2.70 -12.85
C ILE A 250 -15.13 -2.98 -11.39
N THR A 251 -14.11 -3.10 -10.56
CA THR A 251 -14.25 -3.40 -9.12
C THR A 251 -14.05 -2.17 -8.25
N GLU A 252 -13.45 -1.10 -8.79
CA GLU A 252 -13.22 0.15 -8.08
C GLU A 252 -13.10 1.33 -9.04
N VAL A 253 -13.68 2.48 -8.67
CA VAL A 253 -13.42 3.81 -9.26
C VAL A 253 -13.36 4.81 -8.12
N ARG A 254 -12.23 5.50 -7.93
CA ARG A 254 -12.07 6.50 -6.87
C ARG A 254 -10.91 7.46 -7.10
N ILE A 255 -10.93 8.56 -6.36
CA ILE A 255 -9.79 9.44 -6.23
C ILE A 255 -8.86 8.90 -5.13
N VAL A 256 -7.57 8.89 -5.40
CA VAL A 256 -6.48 8.57 -4.47
C VAL A 256 -5.40 9.65 -4.57
N TYR A 257 -4.58 9.81 -3.53
CA TYR A 257 -3.33 10.55 -3.62
C TYR A 257 -2.15 9.60 -3.69
N THR A 258 -1.08 9.98 -4.38
CA THR A 258 0.21 9.26 -4.40
C THR A 258 1.34 10.26 -4.64
N GLY A 259 2.58 9.84 -4.40
CA GLY A 259 3.76 10.58 -4.85
C GLY A 259 3.80 10.67 -6.38
N TYR A 260 4.12 11.87 -6.87
CA TYR A 260 4.31 12.18 -8.29
C TYR A 260 5.21 13.41 -8.43
N PHE A 261 5.05 14.17 -9.53
CA PHE A 261 5.90 15.31 -9.89
C PHE A 261 5.09 16.51 -10.38
N THR A 262 5.67 17.69 -10.26
CA THR A 262 5.11 18.94 -10.82
C THR A 262 5.15 18.91 -12.36
N ASP A 263 4.36 19.78 -13.00
CA ASP A 263 4.36 19.92 -14.46
C ASP A 263 5.68 20.55 -14.95
N GLY A 264 6.39 19.88 -15.87
CA GLY A 264 7.65 20.39 -16.44
C GLY A 264 7.51 21.69 -17.23
N SER A 265 6.30 22.07 -17.64
CA SER A 265 6.04 23.38 -18.26
C SER A 265 6.05 24.53 -17.26
N GLU A 266 5.97 24.25 -15.96
CA GLU A 266 5.97 25.26 -14.89
C GLU A 266 7.39 25.56 -14.35
N GLY A 267 8.40 24.82 -14.82
CA GLY A 267 9.80 25.05 -14.46
C GLY A 267 10.54 23.76 -14.15
N GLU A 268 11.46 23.84 -13.19
CA GLU A 268 12.19 22.65 -12.71
C GLU A 268 11.24 21.69 -11.98
N ILE A 269 11.25 20.43 -12.38
CA ILE A 269 10.39 19.38 -11.84
C ILE A 269 10.77 19.06 -10.39
N GLN A 270 9.77 19.13 -9.51
CA GLN A 270 9.88 18.80 -8.09
C GLN A 270 9.01 17.58 -7.75
N PRO A 271 9.38 16.76 -6.76
CA PRO A 271 8.47 15.77 -6.18
C PRO A 271 7.25 16.47 -5.57
N THR A 272 6.07 15.85 -5.71
CA THR A 272 4.82 16.36 -5.14
C THR A 272 3.90 15.21 -4.75
N VAL A 273 2.83 15.54 -4.04
CA VAL A 273 1.73 14.61 -3.73
C VAL A 273 0.52 15.06 -4.54
N ALA A 274 0.06 14.21 -5.46
CA ALA A 274 -0.96 14.57 -6.44
C ALA A 274 -2.17 13.62 -6.40
N PRO A 275 -3.39 14.13 -6.67
CA PRO A 275 -4.59 13.32 -6.77
C PRO A 275 -4.76 12.67 -8.15
N PHE A 276 -5.17 11.40 -8.18
CA PHE A 276 -5.46 10.63 -9.40
C PHE A 276 -6.78 9.88 -9.30
N TRP A 277 -7.47 9.75 -10.43
CA TRP A 277 -8.51 8.75 -10.58
C TRP A 277 -7.87 7.38 -10.76
N ARG A 278 -8.09 6.49 -9.79
CA ARG A 278 -7.73 5.07 -9.86
C ARG A 278 -8.95 4.26 -10.26
N VAL A 279 -8.80 3.42 -11.28
CA VAL A 279 -9.80 2.41 -11.68
C VAL A 279 -9.18 1.03 -11.59
N ARG A 280 -9.78 0.14 -10.79
CA ARG A 280 -9.40 -1.28 -10.74
C ARG A 280 -10.37 -2.10 -11.57
N VAL A 281 -9.82 -2.96 -12.42
CA VAL A 281 -10.55 -3.80 -13.36
C VAL A 281 -10.11 -5.24 -13.21
N TYR A 282 -11.06 -6.17 -13.23
CA TYR A 282 -10.79 -7.60 -13.32
C TYR A 282 -11.23 -8.10 -14.69
N ASP A 283 -10.28 -8.52 -15.52
CA ASP A 283 -10.53 -9.05 -16.87
C ASP A 283 -10.35 -10.57 -16.96
N GLY A 284 -10.12 -11.23 -15.82
CA GLY A 284 -10.05 -12.68 -15.72
C GLY A 284 -8.71 -13.29 -16.16
N GLU A 285 -7.68 -12.47 -16.34
CA GLU A 285 -6.28 -12.92 -16.46
C GLU A 285 -5.70 -13.34 -15.10
N ALA A 286 -4.67 -14.19 -15.13
CA ALA A 286 -4.05 -14.78 -13.95
C ALA A 286 -3.47 -13.73 -12.98
N ASP A 287 -3.08 -12.56 -13.49
CA ASP A 287 -2.22 -11.64 -12.75
C ASP A 287 -2.93 -10.80 -11.67
N GLY A 288 -4.23 -10.98 -11.39
CA GLY A 288 -4.87 -10.32 -10.25
C GLY A 288 -5.39 -8.89 -10.51
N GLY A 289 -5.97 -8.63 -11.68
CA GLY A 289 -6.67 -7.38 -11.98
C GLY A 289 -5.76 -6.19 -12.32
N LYS A 290 -6.23 -5.37 -13.26
CA LYS A 290 -5.52 -4.23 -13.86
C LYS A 290 -5.91 -2.91 -13.21
N TYR A 291 -4.95 -2.00 -13.17
CA TYR A 291 -5.12 -0.65 -12.67
C TYR A 291 -4.94 0.38 -13.79
N PHE A 292 -5.74 1.44 -13.70
CA PHE A 292 -5.65 2.60 -14.57
C PHE A 292 -5.60 3.84 -13.68
N TYR A 293 -4.69 4.75 -14.01
CA TYR A 293 -4.48 6.01 -13.31
C TYR A 293 -4.62 7.16 -14.29
N TYR A 294 -5.52 8.08 -13.96
CA TYR A 294 -5.78 9.28 -14.73
C TYR A 294 -5.62 10.51 -13.86
N ASP A 295 -5.03 11.58 -14.40
CA ASP A 295 -5.00 12.87 -13.72
C ASP A 295 -6.43 13.34 -13.41
N VAL A 296 -6.70 13.79 -12.18
CA VAL A 296 -8.08 14.14 -11.79
C VAL A 296 -8.60 15.39 -12.48
N PHE A 297 -7.74 16.29 -12.95
CA PHE A 297 -8.13 17.59 -13.51
C PHE A 297 -8.27 17.52 -15.04
N THR A 298 -7.30 16.91 -15.71
CA THR A 298 -7.26 16.78 -17.18
C THR A 298 -7.95 15.50 -17.67
N GLY A 299 -7.95 14.45 -16.84
CA GLY A 299 -8.36 13.10 -17.22
C GLY A 299 -7.36 12.41 -18.15
N GLU A 300 -6.16 12.96 -18.32
CA GLU A 300 -5.11 12.32 -19.11
C GLU A 300 -4.64 11.03 -18.44
N ALA A 301 -4.31 10.04 -19.26
CA ALA A 301 -3.80 8.77 -18.79
C ALA A 301 -2.36 8.95 -18.31
N ILE A 302 -2.12 8.64 -17.04
CA ILE A 302 -0.78 8.60 -16.46
C ILE A 302 -0.22 7.18 -16.59
N MET A 303 -1.08 6.18 -16.38
CA MET A 303 -0.74 4.77 -16.50
C MET A 303 -1.99 3.94 -16.80
N GLU A 304 -1.92 2.98 -17.73
CA GLU A 304 -3.07 2.18 -18.14
C GLU A 304 -2.76 0.69 -18.22
N GLY A 305 -3.63 -0.14 -17.64
CA GLY A 305 -3.64 -1.58 -17.86
C GLY A 305 -2.49 -2.33 -17.21
N ILE A 306 -1.87 -1.77 -16.17
CA ILE A 306 -0.83 -2.45 -15.41
C ILE A 306 -1.45 -3.42 -14.41
N THR A 307 -0.84 -4.59 -14.26
CA THR A 307 -1.10 -5.44 -13.10
C THR A 307 -0.50 -4.75 -11.88
N ALA A 308 -1.20 -4.71 -10.73
CA ALA A 308 -0.52 -4.32 -9.50
C ALA A 308 0.67 -5.26 -9.30
N MET A 309 1.88 -4.71 -9.25
CA MET A 309 2.97 -5.41 -8.60
C MET A 309 2.61 -5.42 -7.11
N GLY A 310 2.51 -6.63 -6.56
CA GLY A 310 2.39 -6.84 -5.12
C GLY A 310 3.67 -6.45 -4.41
#